data_AF-A0A4P6L647-F1
#
_entry.id   AF-A0A4P6L647-F1
#
_cell.length_a   1.000
_cell.length_b   1.000
_cell.length_c   1.000
_cell.angle_alpha   90.00
_cell.angle_beta   90.00
_cell.angle_gamma   90.00
#
_symmetry.space_group_name_H-M   'P 1'
#
loop_
_entity.id
_entity.type
_entity.pdbx_description
1 polymer ?
#
loop_
_entity_poly.entity_id
_entity_poly.type
_entity_poly.pdbx_seq_one_letter_code
_entity_poly.pdbx_strand_id
1 'polypeptide(L)'
;MSPILARVTRLALPLVLSGHASLVFAADCLSNFSVGTGPDKGIAFTGFATTTGSAPAAYAAVQAVLERNGWSVTAKDAASLAVVAQNSQRTASGRTGSLGLSFANVPGGVSLALVYNNPPGVESPASAVREHFCKIAGDIAAAAAATASTVAPPAAAGAPPLGPTPAGGRAASADASDVDGKLCLAGACLGMTAAQASALNLQPTGNMRFHYNPRLSHAYGLDAKGARIRFSDMGDMDSKLLSEFAGTVKTICAMSSASAQLKASDGQPIRLLFSPTIRNGRSVLVLVQIARRLPTDLSKSARERFEATARAQYGNAYVTRFSATPTRPIAGIDESGMSAELQLKLPHDHTMPGKLMEQPGCSAAPRLD
;
A
#
# COMPACT_ATOMS: atom_id res chain seq x y z
N MET A 1 74.01 -21.66 47.56
CA MET A 1 73.54 -21.31 46.21
C MET A 1 72.04 -21.53 46.19
N SER A 2 71.27 -20.46 46.35
CA SER A 2 69.81 -20.51 46.50
C SER A 2 69.13 -20.15 45.18
N PRO A 3 68.17 -20.93 44.68
CA PRO A 3 67.28 -20.44 43.63
C PRO A 3 66.08 -19.71 44.23
N ILE A 4 65.78 -18.61 43.57
CA ILE A 4 64.85 -17.54 43.89
C ILE A 4 63.42 -18.00 43.59
N LEU A 5 62.51 -17.80 44.55
CA LEU A 5 61.06 -17.92 44.36
C LEU A 5 60.55 -16.80 43.43
N ALA A 6 60.09 -17.16 42.23
CA ALA A 6 59.30 -16.27 41.39
C ALA A 6 57.80 -16.48 41.68
N ARG A 7 57.20 -15.56 42.43
CA ARG A 7 55.74 -15.43 42.54
C ARG A 7 55.20 -14.87 41.22
N VAL A 8 54.63 -15.74 40.38
CA VAL A 8 53.83 -15.31 39.22
C VAL A 8 52.40 -15.05 39.69
N THR A 9 52.11 -13.78 39.94
CA THR A 9 50.79 -13.26 40.23
C THR A 9 49.92 -13.44 38.98
N ARG A 10 49.01 -14.43 39.00
CA ARG A 10 48.01 -14.60 37.94
C ARG A 10 46.97 -13.48 38.08
N LEU A 11 47.13 -12.42 37.30
CA LEU A 11 46.07 -11.45 37.07
C LEU A 11 44.99 -12.16 36.23
N ALA A 12 43.88 -12.52 36.86
CA ALA A 12 42.68 -12.97 36.16
C ALA A 12 42.06 -11.75 35.46
N LEU A 13 42.41 -11.55 34.19
CA LEU A 13 41.75 -10.59 33.32
C LEU A 13 40.33 -11.14 33.04
N PRO A 14 39.24 -10.45 33.41
CA PRO A 14 37.93 -10.83 32.92
C PRO A 14 37.92 -10.56 31.42
N LEU A 15 38.08 -11.62 30.63
CA LEU A 15 37.82 -11.59 29.20
C LEU A 15 36.31 -11.36 29.06
N VAL A 16 35.92 -10.09 28.96
CA VAL A 16 34.59 -9.71 28.47
C VAL A 16 34.56 -10.12 27.01
N LEU A 17 34.20 -11.39 26.78
CA LEU A 17 33.64 -11.87 25.53
C LEU A 17 32.41 -11.02 25.30
N SER A 18 32.60 -9.89 24.64
CA SER A 18 31.56 -9.17 23.94
C SER A 18 31.09 -10.14 22.88
N GLY A 19 30.13 -10.98 23.28
CA GLY A 19 29.44 -11.90 22.42
C GLY A 19 28.99 -11.08 21.24
N HIS A 20 29.62 -11.33 20.10
CA HIS A 20 29.06 -10.94 18.83
C HIS A 20 27.83 -11.82 18.71
N ALA A 21 26.72 -11.35 19.29
CA ALA A 21 25.40 -11.71 18.85
C ALA A 21 25.26 -11.12 17.45
N SER A 22 26.02 -11.69 16.50
CA SER A 22 25.67 -11.70 15.10
C SER A 22 24.36 -12.45 15.08
N LEU A 23 23.27 -11.68 15.25
CA LEU A 23 21.93 -12.12 14.94
C LEU A 23 22.04 -12.76 13.57
N VAL A 24 21.90 -14.08 13.56
CA VAL A 24 21.59 -14.86 12.38
C VAL A 24 20.24 -14.32 11.90
N PHE A 25 20.26 -13.21 11.17
CA PHE A 25 19.12 -12.77 10.39
C PHE A 25 19.03 -13.78 9.25
N ALA A 26 18.20 -14.79 9.50
CA ALA A 26 17.94 -15.90 8.60
C ALA A 26 17.60 -15.42 7.19
N ALA A 27 17.80 -16.32 6.22
CA ALA A 27 17.43 -16.18 4.81
C ALA A 27 15.95 -15.80 4.54
N ASP A 28 15.13 -15.72 5.60
CA ASP A 28 13.70 -15.40 5.62
C ASP A 28 13.36 -14.03 6.21
N CYS A 29 14.31 -13.08 6.25
CA CYS A 29 13.98 -11.74 6.73
C CYS A 29 13.01 -10.99 5.79
N LEU A 30 12.91 -11.43 4.52
CA LEU A 30 12.04 -10.85 3.51
C LEU A 30 10.90 -11.80 3.18
N SER A 31 9.69 -11.30 3.39
CA SER A 31 8.48 -11.90 2.83
C SER A 31 8.22 -11.38 1.42
N ASN A 32 7.61 -12.21 0.58
CA ASN A 32 7.16 -11.86 -0.78
C ASN A 32 8.28 -11.28 -1.67
N PHE A 33 9.49 -11.83 -1.56
CA PHE A 33 10.57 -11.46 -2.47
C PHE A 33 10.24 -11.95 -3.89
N SER A 34 10.18 -11.04 -4.85
CA SER A 34 9.91 -11.38 -6.25
C SER A 34 10.83 -10.63 -7.20
N VAL A 35 11.05 -11.26 -8.36
CA VAL A 35 11.79 -10.70 -9.50
C VAL A 35 10.79 -10.49 -10.63
N GLY A 36 10.77 -9.30 -11.20
CA GLY A 36 9.87 -8.93 -12.29
C GLY A 36 10.52 -7.98 -13.28
N THR A 37 9.71 -7.50 -14.23
CA THR A 37 10.16 -6.50 -15.20
C THR A 37 10.05 -5.10 -14.59
N GLY A 38 11.16 -4.39 -14.55
CA GLY A 38 11.22 -3.00 -14.11
C GLY A 38 10.89 -2.01 -15.24
N PRO A 39 10.98 -0.70 -14.96
CA PRO A 39 10.88 0.35 -15.96
C PRO A 39 11.87 0.11 -17.11
N ASP A 40 11.50 0.53 -18.32
CA ASP A 40 12.37 0.46 -19.51
C ASP A 40 12.88 -0.94 -19.89
N LYS A 41 12.16 -2.00 -19.51
CA LYS A 41 12.56 -3.42 -19.69
C LYS A 41 13.74 -3.86 -18.82
N GLY A 42 14.02 -3.15 -17.73
CA GLY A 42 14.96 -3.56 -16.70
C GLY A 42 14.45 -4.72 -15.83
N ILE A 43 15.19 -5.07 -14.79
CA ILE A 43 14.79 -6.06 -13.78
C ILE A 43 14.41 -5.33 -12.51
N ALA A 44 13.23 -5.64 -11.95
CA ALA A 44 12.78 -5.14 -10.66
C ALA A 44 12.81 -6.27 -9.62
N PHE A 45 13.34 -5.96 -8.44
CA PHE A 45 13.32 -6.82 -7.26
C PHE A 45 12.46 -6.14 -6.20
N THR A 46 11.47 -6.85 -5.69
CA THR A 46 10.57 -6.33 -4.65
C THR A 46 10.59 -7.24 -3.44
N GLY A 47 10.47 -6.69 -2.23
CA GLY A 47 10.38 -7.50 -1.02
C GLY A 47 9.90 -6.68 0.18
N PHE A 48 9.41 -7.38 1.21
CA PHE A 48 8.91 -6.77 2.44
C PHE A 48 9.62 -7.35 3.66
N ALA A 49 10.16 -6.49 4.52
CA ALA A 49 10.68 -6.89 5.83
C ALA A 49 9.80 -6.31 6.93
N THR A 50 9.54 -7.08 7.98
CA THR A 50 8.94 -6.55 9.21
C THR A 50 10.01 -6.52 10.29
N THR A 51 10.10 -5.40 11.00
CA THR A 51 11.06 -5.24 12.09
C THR A 51 10.42 -4.51 13.28
N THR A 52 11.06 -4.59 14.44
CA THR A 52 10.68 -3.83 15.64
C THR A 52 10.93 -2.33 15.47
N GLY A 53 10.18 -1.51 16.21
CA GLY A 53 10.31 -0.06 16.21
C GLY A 53 9.11 0.64 15.57
N SER A 54 9.28 1.93 15.26
CA SER A 54 8.24 2.74 14.64
C SER A 54 8.67 3.22 13.25
N ALA A 55 7.70 3.41 12.35
CA ALA A 55 7.94 3.91 11.01
C ALA A 55 8.64 5.28 10.97
N PRO A 56 8.31 6.26 11.85
CA PRO A 56 9.07 7.51 11.90
C PRO A 56 10.53 7.33 12.33
N ALA A 57 10.83 6.45 13.29
CA ALA A 57 12.21 6.19 13.71
C ALA A 57 13.02 5.48 12.62
N ALA A 58 12.42 4.49 11.96
CA ALA A 58 13.01 3.82 10.80
C ALA A 58 13.27 4.79 9.64
N TYR A 59 12.30 5.66 9.34
CA TYR A 59 12.43 6.71 8.34
C TYR A 59 13.49 7.77 8.68
N ALA A 60 13.66 8.12 9.97
CA ALA A 60 14.72 9.02 10.39
C ALA A 60 16.11 8.37 10.18
N ALA A 61 16.23 7.07 10.46
CA ALA A 61 17.47 6.32 10.36
C ALA A 61 17.89 5.95 8.92
N VAL A 62 16.92 5.80 8.02
CA VAL A 62 17.14 5.22 6.67
C VAL A 62 18.25 5.89 5.87
N GLN A 63 18.38 7.22 5.96
CA GLN A 63 19.34 7.94 5.12
C GLN A 63 20.79 7.56 5.44
N ALA A 64 21.16 7.60 6.72
CA ALA A 64 22.49 7.22 7.15
C ALA A 64 22.79 5.74 6.86
N VAL A 65 21.77 4.87 6.96
CA VAL A 65 21.91 3.45 6.62
C VAL A 65 22.16 3.26 5.12
N LEU A 66 21.39 3.93 4.26
CA LEU A 66 21.52 3.83 2.81
C LEU A 66 22.87 4.36 2.32
N GLU A 67 23.29 5.53 2.81
CA GLU A 67 24.58 6.14 2.48
C GLU A 67 25.76 5.23 2.85
N ARG A 68 25.74 4.62 4.05
CA ARG A 68 26.74 3.63 4.47
C ARG A 68 26.73 2.35 3.62
N ASN A 69 25.58 2.00 3.04
CA ASN A 69 25.42 0.86 2.15
C ASN A 69 25.65 1.20 0.67
N GLY A 70 26.25 2.36 0.36
CA GLY A 70 26.64 2.73 -0.99
C GLY A 70 25.51 3.30 -1.85
N TRP A 71 24.45 3.83 -1.24
CA TRP A 71 23.35 4.49 -1.93
C TRP A 71 23.35 5.99 -1.65
N SER A 72 23.11 6.78 -2.69
CA SER A 72 22.84 8.21 -2.55
C SER A 72 21.34 8.45 -2.49
N VAL A 73 20.85 9.01 -1.39
CA VAL A 73 19.43 9.36 -1.24
C VAL A 73 19.09 10.58 -2.11
N THR A 74 18.23 10.39 -3.11
CA THR A 74 17.85 11.44 -4.06
C THR A 74 16.52 12.10 -3.71
N ALA A 75 15.64 11.41 -2.97
CA ALA A 75 14.39 11.97 -2.50
C ALA A 75 13.94 11.34 -1.17
N LYS A 76 13.31 12.15 -0.32
CA LYS A 76 12.67 11.75 0.94
C LYS A 76 11.33 12.46 1.04
N ASP A 77 10.28 11.72 1.35
CA ASP A 77 8.95 12.27 1.61
C ASP A 77 8.48 11.85 3.01
N ALA A 78 8.43 12.82 3.92
CA ALA A 78 8.04 12.59 5.30
C ALA A 78 6.54 12.29 5.45
N ALA A 79 5.70 12.72 4.51
CA ALA A 79 4.26 12.50 4.56
C ALA A 79 3.89 11.05 4.22
N SER A 80 4.61 10.45 3.27
CA SER A 80 4.44 9.05 2.88
C SER A 80 5.45 8.08 3.51
N LEU A 81 6.41 8.61 4.29
CA LEU A 81 7.56 7.88 4.83
C LEU A 81 8.27 7.07 3.72
N ALA A 82 8.50 7.71 2.58
CA ALA A 82 9.10 7.09 1.41
C ALA A 82 10.47 7.69 1.12
N VAL A 83 11.38 6.86 0.62
CA VAL A 83 12.75 7.24 0.26
C VAL A 83 13.10 6.64 -1.08
N VAL A 84 13.70 7.46 -1.95
CA VAL A 84 14.30 7.01 -3.21
C VAL A 84 15.79 7.27 -3.14
N ALA A 85 16.56 6.25 -3.50
CA ALA A 85 18.01 6.32 -3.56
C ALA A 85 18.52 5.73 -4.87
N GLN A 86 19.72 6.14 -5.26
CA GLN A 86 20.44 5.62 -6.42
C GLN A 86 21.71 4.93 -5.95
N ASN A 87 22.09 3.84 -6.61
CA ASN A 87 23.34 3.18 -6.32
C ASN A 87 24.50 4.13 -6.70
N SER A 88 25.46 4.32 -5.81
CA SER A 88 26.60 5.21 -6.05
C SER A 88 27.55 4.66 -7.13
N GLN A 89 27.45 3.37 -7.48
CA GLN A 89 28.18 2.77 -8.58
C GLN A 89 27.45 3.00 -9.90
N ARG A 90 28.15 3.60 -10.87
CA ARG A 90 27.66 3.75 -12.25
C ARG A 90 28.15 2.59 -13.11
N THR A 91 27.28 2.09 -13.98
CA THR A 91 27.66 1.13 -15.01
C THR A 91 28.51 1.80 -16.08
N ALA A 92 29.17 1.00 -16.92
CA ALA A 92 29.90 1.52 -18.09
C ALA A 92 29.01 2.34 -19.05
N SER A 93 27.69 2.07 -19.06
CA SER A 93 26.70 2.83 -19.83
C SER A 93 26.20 4.10 -19.11
N GLY A 94 26.82 4.49 -17.99
CA GLY A 94 26.46 5.67 -17.20
C GLY A 94 25.16 5.56 -16.40
N ARG A 95 24.48 4.40 -16.44
CA ARG A 95 23.23 4.15 -15.72
C ARG A 95 23.52 3.60 -14.34
N THR A 96 22.58 3.76 -13.42
CA THR A 96 22.67 3.19 -12.07
C THR A 96 21.32 2.61 -11.67
N GLY A 97 21.34 1.63 -10.77
CA GLY A 97 20.12 1.08 -10.20
C GLY A 97 19.48 2.04 -9.20
N SER A 98 18.16 1.97 -9.06
CA SER A 98 17.39 2.80 -8.12
C SER A 98 16.74 1.94 -7.06
N LEU A 99 16.83 2.35 -5.80
CA LEU A 99 16.16 1.71 -4.66
C LEU A 99 15.06 2.63 -4.12
N GLY A 100 13.84 2.12 -4.06
CA GLY A 100 12.72 2.72 -3.35
C GLY A 100 12.47 1.99 -2.03
N LEU A 101 12.22 2.74 -0.96
CA LEU A 101 11.80 2.22 0.33
C LEU A 101 10.56 2.98 0.81
N SER A 102 9.68 2.28 1.52
CA SER A 102 8.61 2.93 2.29
C SER A 102 8.39 2.23 3.63
N PHE A 103 7.98 3.02 4.62
CA PHE A 103 7.77 2.57 5.99
C PHE A 103 6.29 2.68 6.37
N ALA A 104 5.74 1.63 6.96
CA ALA A 104 4.39 1.65 7.53
C ALA A 104 4.37 0.99 8.91
N ASN A 105 3.70 1.60 9.88
CA ASN A 105 3.44 0.93 11.15
C ASN A 105 2.50 -0.25 10.91
N VAL A 106 2.82 -1.39 11.50
CA VAL A 106 2.00 -2.61 11.50
C VAL A 106 1.86 -3.13 12.93
N PRO A 107 0.85 -3.96 13.25
CA PRO A 107 0.78 -4.61 14.55
C PRO A 107 2.10 -5.33 14.87
N GLY A 108 2.78 -4.93 15.95
CA GLY A 108 4.06 -5.52 16.37
C GLY A 108 5.32 -4.89 15.79
N GLY A 109 5.24 -3.83 14.98
CA GLY A 109 6.44 -3.11 14.52
C GLY A 109 6.24 -2.22 13.29
N VAL A 110 7.23 -2.22 12.41
CA VAL A 110 7.25 -1.48 11.15
C VAL A 110 7.49 -2.44 9.98
N SER A 111 6.67 -2.28 8.94
CA SER A 111 6.86 -2.91 7.64
C SER A 111 7.69 -2.00 6.75
N LEU A 112 8.72 -2.57 6.13
CA LEU A 112 9.58 -1.95 5.14
C LEU A 112 9.29 -2.60 3.79
N ALA A 113 8.79 -1.83 2.83
CA ALA A 113 8.69 -2.29 1.45
C ALA A 113 9.91 -1.79 0.67
N LEU A 114 10.63 -2.69 0.01
CA LEU A 114 11.82 -2.39 -0.78
C LEU A 114 11.58 -2.72 -2.25
N VAL A 115 11.98 -1.81 -3.15
CA VAL A 115 11.93 -2.00 -4.60
C VAL A 115 13.26 -1.58 -5.20
N TYR A 116 13.99 -2.52 -5.81
CA TYR A 116 15.24 -2.23 -6.51
C TYR A 116 15.07 -2.44 -8.01
N ASN A 117 15.35 -1.42 -8.80
CA ASN A 117 15.30 -1.49 -10.26
C ASN A 117 16.70 -1.44 -10.84
N ASN A 118 17.07 -2.48 -11.56
CA ASN A 118 18.22 -2.51 -12.45
C ASN A 118 17.85 -1.93 -13.81
N PRO A 119 18.69 -1.07 -14.40
CA PRO A 119 18.51 -0.67 -15.79
C PRO A 119 18.76 -1.86 -16.74
N PRO A 120 18.28 -1.80 -17.99
CA PRO A 120 18.53 -2.83 -19.00
C PRO A 120 20.02 -3.12 -19.17
N GLY A 121 20.36 -4.41 -19.28
CA GLY A 121 21.74 -4.88 -19.43
C GLY A 121 22.54 -4.98 -18.12
N VAL A 122 21.91 -4.69 -16.97
CA VAL A 122 22.50 -4.93 -15.65
C VAL A 122 21.74 -6.06 -14.96
N GLU A 123 22.47 -7.12 -14.65
CA GLU A 123 21.93 -8.25 -13.91
C GLU A 123 22.50 -8.26 -12.49
N SER A 124 21.65 -8.64 -11.54
CA SER A 124 22.06 -8.87 -10.15
C SER A 124 21.47 -10.21 -9.73
N PRO A 125 22.26 -11.13 -9.16
CA PRO A 125 21.74 -12.39 -8.67
C PRO A 125 20.63 -12.14 -7.65
N ALA A 126 19.48 -12.79 -7.82
CA ALA A 126 18.32 -12.60 -6.96
C ALA A 126 18.64 -12.90 -5.46
N SER A 127 19.51 -13.88 -5.21
CA SER A 127 20.02 -14.19 -3.87
C SER A 127 20.82 -13.03 -3.26
N ALA A 128 21.73 -12.44 -4.03
CA ALA A 128 22.53 -11.30 -3.58
C ALA A 128 21.66 -10.07 -3.27
N VAL A 129 20.64 -9.81 -4.10
CA VAL A 129 19.69 -8.71 -3.84
C VAL A 129 18.87 -8.99 -2.58
N ARG A 130 18.42 -10.24 -2.37
CA ARG A 130 17.69 -10.65 -1.17
C ARG A 130 18.54 -10.47 0.10
N GLU A 131 19.78 -10.96 0.09
CA GLU A 131 20.73 -10.80 1.20
C GLU A 131 20.97 -9.31 1.51
N HIS A 132 21.10 -8.50 0.46
CA HIS A 132 21.33 -7.07 0.61
C HIS A 132 20.11 -6.33 1.17
N PHE A 133 18.91 -6.67 0.72
CA PHE A 133 17.66 -6.14 1.30
C PHE A 133 17.55 -6.51 2.77
N CYS A 134 17.94 -7.74 3.14
CA CYS A 134 17.97 -8.16 4.54
C CYS A 134 18.95 -7.35 5.39
N LYS A 135 20.14 -7.10 4.85
CA LYS A 135 21.13 -6.25 5.51
C LYS A 135 20.59 -4.83 5.72
N ILE A 136 19.99 -4.22 4.70
CA ILE A 136 19.40 -2.88 4.80
C ILE A 136 18.29 -2.84 5.86
N ALA A 137 17.38 -3.82 5.86
CA ALA A 137 16.30 -3.89 6.83
C ALA A 137 16.82 -4.04 8.26
N GLY A 138 17.80 -4.91 8.48
CA GLY A 138 18.45 -5.12 9.79
C GLY A 138 19.20 -3.87 10.28
N ASP A 139 19.93 -3.19 9.40
CA ASP A 139 20.64 -1.95 9.74
C ASP A 139 19.66 -0.82 10.13
N ILE A 140 18.53 -0.70 9.43
CA ILE A 140 17.49 0.28 9.76
C ILE A 140 16.86 -0.04 11.12
N ALA A 141 16.57 -1.31 11.39
CA ALA A 141 16.04 -1.77 12.67
C ALA A 141 16.97 -1.40 13.84
N ALA A 142 18.26 -1.71 13.69
CA ALA A 142 19.27 -1.41 14.72
C ALA A 142 19.41 0.10 14.96
N ALA A 143 19.44 0.91 13.90
CA ALA A 143 19.55 2.36 14.01
C ALA A 143 18.29 3.02 14.60
N ALA A 144 17.10 2.50 14.28
CA ALA A 144 15.84 2.95 14.86
C ALA A 144 15.71 2.58 16.35
N ALA A 145 16.25 1.43 16.76
CA ALA A 145 16.29 1.03 18.16
C ALA A 145 17.26 1.90 18.99
N ALA A 146 18.43 2.23 18.43
CA ALA A 146 19.43 3.07 19.11
C ALA A 146 18.92 4.50 19.42
N THR A 147 18.08 5.06 18.56
CA THR A 147 17.46 6.38 18.75
C THR A 147 16.33 6.39 19.79
N ALA A 148 15.65 5.26 20.00
CA ALA A 148 14.64 5.13 21.06
C ALA A 148 15.25 5.11 22.47
N SER A 149 16.46 4.57 22.64
CA SER A 149 17.16 4.48 23.92
C SER A 149 17.80 5.79 24.40
N THR A 150 17.79 6.86 23.59
CA THR A 150 18.43 8.14 23.92
C THR A 150 17.48 9.19 24.52
N VAL A 151 16.17 8.88 24.61
CA VAL A 151 15.18 9.76 25.24
C VAL A 151 15.01 9.34 26.70
N ALA A 152 15.70 10.04 27.61
CA ALA A 152 15.48 9.89 29.04
C ALA A 152 14.02 10.25 29.40
N PRO A 153 13.38 9.53 30.34
CA PRO A 153 11.97 9.75 30.66
C PRO A 153 11.74 11.17 31.22
N PRO A 154 10.68 11.89 30.78
CA PRO A 154 10.33 13.16 31.38
C PRO A 154 9.85 12.94 32.83
N ALA A 155 10.42 13.71 33.75
CA ALA A 155 9.99 13.75 35.14
C ALA A 155 8.51 14.15 35.22
N ALA A 156 7.73 13.37 35.97
CA ALA A 156 6.31 13.59 36.19
C ALA A 156 6.07 14.94 36.90
N ALA A 157 5.34 15.84 36.23
CA ALA A 157 4.76 17.02 36.82
C ALA A 157 3.23 16.85 36.87
N GLY A 158 2.65 17.23 38.01
CA GLY A 158 1.33 16.80 38.47
C GLY A 158 0.13 17.31 37.67
N ALA A 159 -0.94 16.54 37.76
CA ALA A 159 -2.25 16.86 37.23
C ALA A 159 -2.98 17.91 38.10
N PRO A 160 -3.74 18.85 37.51
CA PRO A 160 -4.81 19.57 38.18
C PRO A 160 -6.21 19.00 37.83
N PRO A 161 -7.24 19.29 38.66
CA PRO A 161 -8.47 18.52 38.72
C PRO A 161 -9.53 18.95 37.70
N LEU A 162 -10.45 18.01 37.45
CA LEU A 162 -11.65 18.09 36.63
C LEU A 162 -12.59 19.24 37.05
N GLY A 163 -13.11 19.96 36.06
CA GLY A 163 -14.24 20.89 36.16
C GLY A 163 -15.22 20.70 34.98
N PRO A 164 -16.48 21.18 35.11
CA PRO A 164 -17.66 20.48 34.60
C PRO A 164 -18.10 20.84 33.17
N THR A 165 -18.82 19.89 32.59
CA THR A 165 -19.49 19.88 31.29
C THR A 165 -20.54 20.99 31.11
N PRO A 166 -20.66 21.60 29.91
CA PRO A 166 -21.90 22.21 29.46
C PRO A 166 -22.60 21.36 28.40
N ALA A 167 -23.92 21.23 28.60
CA ALA A 167 -24.87 20.63 27.68
C ALA A 167 -25.27 21.59 26.55
N GLY A 168 -25.66 21.02 25.40
CA GLY A 168 -26.57 21.65 24.44
C GLY A 168 -25.97 21.94 23.06
N GLY A 169 -26.42 21.20 22.05
CA GLY A 169 -26.12 21.50 20.64
C GLY A 169 -26.48 20.39 19.67
N ARG A 170 -27.79 20.23 19.40
CA ARG A 170 -28.35 19.31 18.41
C ARG A 170 -27.95 19.80 17.00
N ALA A 171 -27.16 19.00 16.27
CA ALA A 171 -27.00 19.10 14.81
C ALA A 171 -27.09 17.69 14.22
N ALA A 172 -27.90 17.58 13.17
CA ALA A 172 -28.36 16.34 12.58
C ALA A 172 -27.21 15.46 12.03
N SER A 173 -27.11 14.25 12.58
CA SER A 173 -26.60 13.00 12.00
C SER A 173 -25.75 13.10 10.72
N ALA A 174 -24.45 13.28 10.94
CA ALA A 174 -23.39 12.86 10.02
C ALA A 174 -22.93 11.44 10.42
N ASP A 175 -23.80 10.45 10.22
CA ASP A 175 -23.45 9.03 10.33
C ASP A 175 -22.75 8.59 9.03
N ALA A 176 -21.46 8.92 8.88
CA ALA A 176 -20.63 8.38 7.81
C ALA A 176 -19.12 8.57 8.08
N SER A 177 -18.62 8.02 9.19
CA SER A 177 -17.19 7.69 9.34
C SER A 177 -16.90 6.75 10.53
N ASP A 178 -17.88 6.44 11.37
CA ASP A 178 -17.62 5.74 12.64
C ASP A 178 -17.90 4.22 12.57
N VAL A 179 -17.20 3.52 11.66
CA VAL A 179 -16.85 2.09 11.82
C VAL A 179 -15.56 1.83 11.01
N ASP A 180 -14.45 1.47 11.66
CA ASP A 180 -13.22 0.89 11.07
C ASP A 180 -12.29 1.75 10.19
N GLY A 181 -12.38 3.09 10.16
CA GLY A 181 -11.44 3.90 9.34
C GLY A 181 -11.53 3.62 7.83
N LYS A 182 -12.68 3.08 7.39
CA LYS A 182 -12.99 2.86 5.98
C LYS A 182 -13.44 4.19 5.37
N LEU A 183 -12.85 4.57 4.24
CA LEU A 183 -13.28 5.78 3.52
C LEU A 183 -14.56 5.47 2.76
N CYS A 184 -15.64 6.17 3.10
CA CYS A 184 -16.96 5.95 2.54
C CYS A 184 -17.54 7.23 1.91
N LEU A 185 -18.34 7.05 0.85
CA LEU A 185 -19.10 8.11 0.23
C LEU A 185 -20.43 7.54 -0.28
N ALA A 186 -21.54 8.18 0.09
CA ALA A 186 -22.90 7.77 -0.28
C ALA A 186 -23.21 6.28 0.03
N GLY A 187 -22.78 5.81 1.19
CA GLY A 187 -22.97 4.41 1.64
C GLY A 187 -21.99 3.40 1.01
N ALA A 188 -21.27 3.77 -0.05
CA ALA A 188 -20.21 2.94 -0.62
C ALA A 188 -18.90 3.17 0.13
N CYS A 189 -18.22 2.11 0.56
CA CYS A 189 -16.95 2.19 1.29
C CYS A 189 -15.82 1.49 0.53
N LEU A 190 -14.63 2.10 0.52
CA LEU A 190 -13.44 1.44 -0.01
C LEU A 190 -13.23 0.07 0.65
N GLY A 191 -12.90 -0.93 -0.17
CA GLY A 191 -12.69 -2.30 0.25
C GLY A 191 -13.95 -3.16 0.30
N MET A 192 -15.15 -2.60 0.07
CA MET A 192 -16.38 -3.37 -0.12
C MET A 192 -16.23 -4.34 -1.28
N THR A 193 -16.73 -5.56 -1.13
CA THR A 193 -16.79 -6.53 -2.23
C THR A 193 -17.89 -6.18 -3.23
N ALA A 194 -17.84 -6.74 -4.43
CA ALA A 194 -18.93 -6.64 -5.41
C ALA A 194 -20.30 -7.06 -4.81
N ALA A 195 -20.33 -8.11 -3.98
CA ALA A 195 -21.53 -8.56 -3.28
C ALA A 195 -22.06 -7.54 -2.26
N GLN A 196 -21.17 -6.84 -1.56
CA GLN A 196 -21.58 -5.77 -0.63
C GLN A 196 -22.06 -4.54 -1.39
N ALA A 197 -21.40 -4.21 -2.50
CA ALA A 197 -21.76 -3.07 -3.32
C ALA A 197 -23.05 -3.30 -4.13
N SER A 198 -23.40 -4.54 -4.48
CA SER A 198 -24.65 -4.85 -5.17
C SER A 198 -25.89 -4.65 -4.28
N ALA A 199 -25.71 -4.64 -2.95
CA ALA A 199 -26.76 -4.29 -2.00
C ALA A 199 -26.99 -2.77 -1.88
N LEU A 200 -26.15 -1.94 -2.49
CA LEU A 200 -26.36 -0.49 -2.51
C LEU A 200 -27.48 -0.13 -3.48
N ASN A 201 -28.28 0.88 -3.13
CA ASN A 201 -29.32 1.39 -4.01
C ASN A 201 -28.71 2.27 -5.12
N LEU A 202 -28.28 1.64 -6.22
CA LEU A 202 -27.66 2.29 -7.37
C LEU A 202 -28.75 2.73 -8.37
N GLN A 203 -29.42 3.86 -8.13
CA GLN A 203 -30.31 4.51 -9.11
C GLN A 203 -29.75 5.84 -9.63
N PRO A 204 -30.13 6.29 -10.85
CA PRO A 204 -30.55 5.57 -12.05
C PRO A 204 -29.37 5.30 -13.00
N THR A 205 -29.41 4.11 -13.59
CA THR A 205 -28.72 3.61 -14.79
C THR A 205 -27.99 4.68 -15.63
N GLY A 206 -26.66 4.74 -15.47
CA GLY A 206 -25.75 5.37 -16.42
C GLY A 206 -24.77 4.31 -16.92
N ASN A 207 -24.55 4.27 -18.24
CA ASN A 207 -23.78 3.24 -18.96
C ASN A 207 -22.51 2.80 -18.20
N MET A 208 -22.58 1.63 -17.58
CA MET A 208 -21.44 0.98 -16.94
C MET A 208 -20.67 0.25 -18.01
N ARG A 209 -19.95 1.04 -18.79
CA ARG A 209 -19.04 0.48 -19.77
C ARG A 209 -17.90 -0.17 -19.01
N PHE A 210 -17.79 -1.49 -19.14
CA PHE A 210 -16.47 -2.02 -19.37
C PHE A 210 -15.96 -1.28 -20.61
N HIS A 211 -15.02 -0.36 -20.43
CA HIS A 211 -14.19 0.01 -21.56
C HIS A 211 -13.33 -1.20 -21.88
N TYR A 212 -13.93 -2.10 -22.65
CA TYR A 212 -13.26 -3.16 -23.35
C TYR A 212 -12.29 -2.46 -24.30
N ASN A 213 -11.05 -2.35 -23.86
CA ASN A 213 -9.98 -2.21 -24.81
C ASN A 213 -9.95 -3.55 -25.56
N PRO A 214 -10.15 -3.61 -26.88
CA PRO A 214 -10.15 -4.87 -27.64
C PRO A 214 -8.84 -5.67 -27.52
N ARG A 215 -7.80 -5.09 -26.91
CA ARG A 215 -6.57 -5.76 -26.49
C ARG A 215 -6.71 -6.61 -25.20
N LEU A 216 -7.86 -6.58 -24.52
CA LEU A 216 -8.14 -7.28 -23.25
C LEU A 216 -9.19 -8.42 -23.40
N SER A 217 -9.23 -9.08 -24.56
CA SER A 217 -10.09 -10.25 -24.88
C SER A 217 -9.91 -11.47 -23.96
N HIS A 218 -9.03 -11.36 -22.97
CA HIS A 218 -8.65 -12.42 -22.07
C HIS A 218 -9.27 -12.27 -20.68
N ALA A 219 -10.21 -11.34 -20.43
CA ALA A 219 -10.84 -11.25 -19.13
C ALA A 219 -11.86 -12.39 -18.91
N TYR A 220 -11.62 -13.22 -17.88
CA TYR A 220 -12.50 -14.34 -17.55
C TYR A 220 -12.39 -14.73 -16.07
N GLY A 221 -13.39 -15.47 -15.63
CA GLY A 221 -13.39 -16.18 -14.36
C GLY A 221 -13.91 -17.60 -14.52
N LEU A 222 -14.04 -18.28 -13.40
CA LEU A 222 -14.57 -19.64 -13.30
C LEU A 222 -15.81 -19.62 -12.42
N ASP A 223 -16.82 -20.39 -12.80
CA ASP A 223 -18.00 -20.64 -11.97
C ASP A 223 -17.71 -21.66 -10.85
N ALA A 224 -18.73 -22.03 -10.08
CA ALA A 224 -18.61 -23.02 -9.02
C ALA A 224 -18.22 -24.43 -9.51
N LYS A 225 -18.43 -24.74 -10.79
CA LYS A 225 -18.07 -26.00 -11.45
C LYS A 225 -16.70 -25.94 -12.13
N GLY A 226 -16.04 -24.78 -12.11
CA GLY A 226 -14.78 -24.55 -12.83
C GLY A 226 -14.97 -24.22 -14.32
N ALA A 227 -16.20 -24.01 -14.77
CA ALA A 227 -16.48 -23.62 -16.15
C ALA A 227 -16.09 -22.16 -16.39
N ARG A 228 -15.49 -21.89 -17.55
CA ARG A 228 -15.01 -20.55 -17.91
C ARG A 228 -16.17 -19.62 -18.26
N ILE A 229 -16.22 -18.48 -17.59
CA ILE A 229 -17.15 -17.38 -17.89
C ILE A 229 -16.33 -16.22 -18.44
N ARG A 230 -16.59 -15.82 -19.68
CA ARG A 230 -16.01 -14.59 -20.24
C ARG A 230 -16.82 -13.42 -19.75
N PHE A 231 -16.15 -12.38 -19.26
CA PHE A 231 -16.86 -11.20 -18.75
C PHE A 231 -17.48 -10.37 -19.88
N SER A 232 -17.01 -10.53 -21.13
CA SER A 232 -17.66 -9.99 -22.31
C SER A 232 -19.10 -10.48 -22.49
N ASP A 233 -19.37 -11.71 -22.07
CA ASP A 233 -20.66 -12.37 -22.30
C ASP A 233 -21.70 -11.96 -21.26
N MET A 234 -21.26 -11.32 -20.17
CA MET A 234 -22.11 -10.80 -19.10
C MET A 234 -22.65 -9.39 -19.39
N GLY A 235 -22.11 -8.68 -20.38
CA GLY A 235 -22.51 -7.31 -20.71
C GLY A 235 -22.06 -6.25 -19.68
N ASP A 236 -22.68 -5.07 -19.74
CA ASP A 236 -22.34 -3.90 -18.92
C ASP A 236 -22.82 -4.09 -17.47
N MET A 237 -21.92 -4.04 -16.47
CA MET A 237 -22.27 -4.33 -15.07
C MET A 237 -23.13 -3.24 -14.42
N ASP A 238 -24.44 -3.47 -14.24
CA ASP A 238 -25.31 -2.70 -13.32
C ASP A 238 -25.46 -3.34 -11.93
N SER A 239 -26.31 -2.79 -11.06
CA SER A 239 -26.53 -3.38 -9.73
C SER A 239 -26.99 -4.84 -9.81
N LYS A 240 -27.82 -5.17 -10.81
CA LYS A 240 -28.30 -6.53 -11.07
C LYS A 240 -27.14 -7.41 -11.56
N LEU A 241 -26.38 -6.96 -12.56
CA LEU A 241 -25.24 -7.70 -13.10
C LEU A 241 -24.05 -7.80 -12.14
N LEU A 242 -23.86 -6.83 -11.23
CA LEU A 242 -22.88 -6.91 -10.16
C LEU A 242 -23.28 -7.97 -9.13
N SER A 243 -24.59 -8.09 -8.85
CA SER A 243 -25.14 -9.17 -8.02
C SER A 243 -24.99 -10.54 -8.71
N GLU A 244 -25.34 -10.62 -10.00
CA GLU A 244 -25.16 -11.84 -10.81
C GLU A 244 -23.69 -12.23 -10.90
N PHE A 245 -22.77 -11.28 -11.08
CA PHE A 245 -21.33 -11.53 -11.06
C PHE A 245 -20.88 -12.10 -9.72
N ALA A 246 -21.30 -11.50 -8.60
CA ALA A 246 -20.97 -11.98 -7.26
C ALA A 246 -21.51 -13.39 -6.97
N GLY A 247 -22.63 -13.77 -7.58
CA GLY A 247 -23.21 -15.11 -7.47
C GLY A 247 -22.61 -16.15 -8.44
N THR A 248 -22.23 -15.73 -9.64
CA THR A 248 -21.87 -16.64 -10.74
C THR A 248 -20.36 -16.89 -10.81
N VAL A 249 -19.54 -15.85 -10.64
CA VAL A 249 -18.08 -15.96 -10.77
C VAL A 249 -17.48 -16.30 -9.41
N LYS A 250 -16.97 -17.53 -9.30
CA LYS A 250 -16.36 -18.03 -8.07
C LYS A 250 -14.88 -17.68 -7.95
N THR A 251 -14.18 -17.70 -9.07
CA THR A 251 -12.74 -17.37 -9.16
C THR A 251 -12.54 -16.40 -10.32
N ILE A 252 -11.97 -15.24 -10.05
CA ILE A 252 -11.51 -14.29 -11.08
C ILE A 252 -10.09 -14.70 -11.49
N CYS A 253 -9.89 -14.99 -12.77
CA CYS A 253 -8.60 -15.43 -13.31
C CYS A 253 -7.86 -14.33 -14.05
N ALA A 254 -8.58 -13.52 -14.82
CA ALA A 254 -8.01 -12.41 -15.56
C ALA A 254 -9.00 -11.26 -15.59
N MET A 255 -8.60 -10.12 -15.01
CA MET A 255 -9.40 -8.91 -14.95
C MET A 255 -8.50 -7.74 -14.58
N SER A 256 -8.68 -6.58 -15.21
CA SER A 256 -8.00 -5.36 -14.79
C SER A 256 -8.84 -4.60 -13.77
N SER A 257 -10.08 -4.30 -14.11
CA SER A 257 -11.04 -3.59 -13.24
C SER A 257 -12.48 -3.73 -13.78
N ALA A 258 -13.45 -3.37 -12.95
CA ALA A 258 -14.84 -3.10 -13.33
C ALA A 258 -15.24 -1.73 -12.79
N SER A 259 -16.24 -1.09 -13.36
CA SER A 259 -16.77 0.16 -12.81
C SER A 259 -18.28 0.18 -12.80
N ALA A 260 -18.86 0.74 -11.74
CA ALA A 260 -20.28 1.05 -11.63
C ALA A 260 -20.51 2.57 -11.56
N GLN A 261 -21.73 3.03 -11.82
CA GLN A 261 -22.12 4.43 -11.61
C GLN A 261 -23.42 4.52 -10.81
N LEU A 262 -23.49 5.51 -9.93
CA LEU A 262 -24.67 5.87 -9.15
C LEU A 262 -24.86 7.39 -9.19
N LYS A 263 -26.04 7.88 -8.79
CA LYS A 263 -26.26 9.32 -8.62
C LYS A 263 -26.28 9.69 -7.14
N ALA A 264 -25.59 10.77 -6.81
CA ALA A 264 -25.72 11.42 -5.51
C ALA A 264 -27.10 12.09 -5.38
N SER A 265 -27.45 12.51 -4.16
CA SER A 265 -28.72 13.19 -3.87
C SER A 265 -28.90 14.53 -4.62
N ASP A 266 -27.81 15.15 -5.05
CA ASP A 266 -27.78 16.36 -5.87
C ASP A 266 -27.78 16.08 -7.39
N GLY A 267 -27.99 14.82 -7.79
CA GLY A 267 -28.03 14.38 -9.18
C GLY A 267 -26.65 14.21 -9.83
N GLN A 268 -25.55 14.54 -9.14
CA GLN A 268 -24.21 14.37 -9.69
C GLN A 268 -23.80 12.89 -9.75
N PRO A 269 -23.08 12.47 -10.80
CA PRO A 269 -22.65 11.08 -10.91
C PRO A 269 -21.53 10.77 -9.90
N ILE A 270 -21.62 9.57 -9.33
CA ILE A 270 -20.59 8.92 -8.53
C ILE A 270 -20.18 7.65 -9.28
N ARG A 271 -18.91 7.56 -9.67
CA ARG A 271 -18.30 6.38 -10.28
C ARG A 271 -17.65 5.52 -9.20
N LEU A 272 -17.98 4.24 -9.18
CA LEU A 272 -17.33 3.21 -8.39
C LEU A 272 -16.37 2.44 -9.30
N LEU A 273 -15.14 2.21 -8.87
CA LEU A 273 -14.16 1.39 -9.59
C LEU A 273 -13.75 0.23 -8.69
N PHE A 274 -13.93 -0.96 -9.21
CA PHE A 274 -13.56 -2.21 -8.58
C PHE A 274 -12.33 -2.81 -9.23
N SER A 275 -11.45 -3.38 -8.43
CA SER A 275 -10.28 -4.12 -8.88
C SER A 275 -10.28 -5.49 -8.23
N PRO A 276 -9.84 -6.55 -8.93
CA PRO A 276 -9.65 -7.84 -8.31
C PRO A 276 -8.52 -7.76 -7.27
N THR A 277 -8.68 -8.52 -6.18
CA THR A 277 -7.67 -8.74 -5.13
C THR A 277 -7.78 -10.18 -4.65
N ILE A 278 -6.77 -10.71 -3.97
CA ILE A 278 -6.86 -12.01 -3.31
C ILE A 278 -7.08 -11.78 -1.81
N ARG A 279 -8.19 -12.29 -1.30
CA ARG A 279 -8.49 -12.32 0.15
C ARG A 279 -8.73 -13.77 0.55
N ASN A 280 -8.02 -14.23 1.59
CA ASN A 280 -8.14 -15.59 2.10
C ASN A 280 -7.98 -16.67 1.00
N GLY A 281 -7.00 -16.48 0.12
CA GLY A 281 -6.69 -17.41 -0.97
C GLY A 281 -7.72 -17.45 -2.10
N ARG A 282 -8.68 -16.52 -2.14
CA ARG A 282 -9.68 -16.40 -3.21
C ARG A 282 -9.62 -15.04 -3.86
N SER A 283 -9.73 -15.02 -5.18
CA SER A 283 -9.90 -13.77 -5.92
C SER A 283 -11.31 -13.20 -5.73
N VAL A 284 -11.36 -11.95 -5.29
CA VAL A 284 -12.59 -11.19 -5.04
C VAL A 284 -12.48 -9.82 -5.68
N LEU A 285 -13.60 -9.32 -6.19
CA LEU A 285 -13.69 -7.98 -6.76
C LEU A 285 -14.01 -6.98 -5.63
N VAL A 286 -13.15 -5.99 -5.43
CA VAL A 286 -13.27 -5.02 -4.33
C VAL A 286 -13.27 -3.59 -4.82
N LEU A 287 -14.04 -2.73 -4.17
CA LEU A 287 -14.15 -1.30 -4.46
C LEU A 287 -12.84 -0.60 -4.09
N VAL A 288 -12.06 -0.20 -5.09
CA VAL A 288 -10.76 0.45 -4.91
C VAL A 288 -10.81 1.94 -5.15
N GLN A 289 -11.83 2.46 -5.81
CA GLN A 289 -11.99 3.89 -5.97
C GLN A 289 -13.46 4.31 -6.02
N ILE A 290 -13.76 5.45 -5.40
CA ILE A 290 -15.05 6.15 -5.50
C ILE A 290 -14.75 7.55 -6.02
N ALA A 291 -15.41 7.99 -7.08
CA ALA A 291 -15.20 9.31 -7.68
C ALA A 291 -16.54 10.01 -7.86
N ARG A 292 -16.80 11.07 -7.10
CA ARG A 292 -17.98 11.90 -7.22
C ARG A 292 -17.66 13.15 -8.02
N ARG A 293 -18.39 13.36 -9.10
CA ARG A 293 -18.29 14.61 -9.86
C ARG A 293 -18.87 15.76 -9.05
N LEU A 294 -18.17 16.89 -9.05
CA LEU A 294 -18.67 18.13 -8.48
C LEU A 294 -19.45 18.90 -9.55
N PRO A 295 -20.50 19.66 -9.18
CA PRO A 295 -21.19 20.55 -10.11
C PRO A 295 -20.20 21.50 -10.81
N THR A 296 -20.35 21.65 -12.12
CA THR A 296 -19.42 22.43 -12.96
C THR A 296 -19.53 23.94 -12.74
N ASP A 297 -20.65 24.39 -12.17
CA ASP A 297 -21.02 25.78 -11.89
C ASP A 297 -20.81 26.18 -10.42
N LEU A 298 -20.08 25.37 -9.64
CA LEU A 298 -19.72 25.71 -8.26
C LEU A 298 -18.96 27.04 -8.19
N SER A 299 -19.50 27.99 -7.43
CA SER A 299 -18.76 29.20 -7.08
C SER A 299 -17.50 28.86 -6.28
N LYS A 300 -16.48 29.74 -6.35
CA LYS A 300 -15.22 29.55 -5.62
C LYS A 300 -15.45 29.31 -4.12
N SER A 301 -16.34 30.10 -3.50
CA SER A 301 -16.68 29.96 -2.08
C SER A 301 -17.46 28.69 -1.76
N ALA A 302 -18.27 28.17 -2.68
CA ALA A 302 -18.94 26.89 -2.51
C ALA A 302 -17.95 25.72 -2.61
N ARG A 303 -16.97 25.83 -3.52
CA ARG A 303 -15.89 24.86 -3.67
C ARG A 303 -14.97 24.81 -2.45
N GLU A 304 -14.54 25.96 -1.94
CA GLU A 304 -13.70 26.04 -0.74
C GLU A 304 -14.41 25.46 0.49
N ARG A 305 -15.72 25.71 0.64
CA ARG A 305 -16.54 25.09 1.69
C ARG A 305 -16.63 23.58 1.51
N PHE A 306 -16.86 23.09 0.29
CA PHE A 306 -16.88 21.67 0.00
C PHE A 306 -15.55 20.99 0.34
N GLU A 307 -14.43 21.60 -0.06
CA GLU A 307 -13.10 21.10 0.27
C GLU A 307 -12.85 21.08 1.78
N ALA A 308 -13.21 22.15 2.50
CA ALA A 308 -13.08 22.22 3.94
C ALA A 308 -13.90 21.11 4.63
N THR A 309 -15.13 20.86 4.17
CA THR A 309 -15.97 19.75 4.66
C THR A 309 -15.34 18.40 4.36
N ALA A 310 -14.84 18.17 3.14
CA ALA A 310 -14.17 16.91 2.79
C ALA A 310 -12.90 16.68 3.62
N ARG A 311 -12.10 17.73 3.82
CA ARG A 311 -10.90 17.66 4.67
C ARG A 311 -11.24 17.37 6.12
N ALA A 312 -12.28 17.97 6.66
CA ALA A 312 -12.77 17.67 8.01
C ALA A 312 -13.29 16.22 8.11
N GLN A 313 -14.02 15.75 7.10
CA GLN A 313 -14.60 14.40 7.08
C GLN A 313 -13.55 13.30 7.00
N TYR A 314 -12.54 13.45 6.12
CA TYR A 314 -11.55 12.40 5.86
C TYR A 314 -10.24 12.60 6.63
N GLY A 315 -10.07 13.74 7.33
CA GLY A 315 -8.92 14.03 8.18
C GLY A 315 -7.59 13.78 7.49
N ASN A 316 -6.76 12.92 8.09
CA ASN A 316 -5.42 12.59 7.59
C ASN A 316 -5.41 11.82 6.25
N ALA A 317 -6.53 11.23 5.84
CA ALA A 317 -6.65 10.60 4.53
C ALA A 317 -6.85 11.63 3.41
N TYR A 318 -7.27 12.86 3.74
CA TYR A 318 -7.43 13.92 2.74
C TYR A 318 -6.08 14.43 2.24
N VAL A 319 -5.90 14.46 0.93
CA VAL A 319 -4.71 14.99 0.24
C VAL A 319 -5.13 16.08 -0.75
N THR A 320 -4.28 17.09 -0.89
CA THR A 320 -4.50 18.20 -1.83
C THR A 320 -4.03 17.87 -3.25
N ARG A 321 -3.19 16.83 -3.40
CA ARG A 321 -2.74 16.31 -4.69
C ARG A 321 -2.72 14.80 -4.65
N PHE A 322 -3.31 14.18 -5.67
CA PHE A 322 -3.22 12.74 -5.85
C PHE A 322 -1.80 12.36 -6.30
N SER A 323 -1.16 11.45 -5.57
CA SER A 323 -0.01 10.73 -6.10
C SER A 323 -0.47 9.73 -7.17
N ALA A 324 0.40 9.40 -8.12
CA ALA A 324 0.10 8.40 -9.15
C ALA A 324 -0.17 7.00 -8.55
N THR A 325 0.45 6.70 -7.39
CA THR A 325 0.31 5.42 -6.70
C THR A 325 0.12 5.68 -5.21
N PRO A 326 -1.12 5.68 -4.70
CA PRO A 326 -1.37 5.86 -3.27
C PRO A 326 -0.83 4.66 -2.49
N THR A 327 -0.10 4.92 -1.39
CA THR A 327 0.43 3.87 -0.49
C THR A 327 -0.52 3.54 0.66
N ARG A 328 -1.55 4.36 0.86
CA ARG A 328 -2.64 4.17 1.82
C ARG A 328 -3.98 4.61 1.21
N PRO A 329 -5.12 4.27 1.82
CA PRO A 329 -6.39 4.87 1.44
C PRO A 329 -6.32 6.40 1.53
N ILE A 330 -6.69 7.09 0.45
CA ILE A 330 -6.69 8.56 0.40
C ILE A 330 -8.01 9.09 -0.12
N ALA A 331 -8.33 10.33 0.24
CA ALA A 331 -9.41 11.13 -0.31
C ALA A 331 -8.84 12.46 -0.82
N GLY A 332 -9.47 13.10 -1.80
CA GLY A 332 -8.99 14.39 -2.30
C GLY A 332 -9.80 14.90 -3.48
N ILE A 333 -9.57 16.15 -3.86
CA ILE A 333 -10.17 16.73 -5.07
C ILE A 333 -9.19 16.60 -6.22
N ASP A 334 -9.64 15.95 -7.30
CA ASP A 334 -8.90 15.82 -8.55
C ASP A 334 -9.47 16.81 -9.57
N GLU A 335 -8.59 17.63 -10.13
CA GLU A 335 -8.92 18.68 -11.09
C GLU A 335 -8.34 18.40 -12.48
N SER A 336 -7.73 17.22 -12.68
CA SER A 336 -7.00 16.90 -13.92
C SER A 336 -7.88 16.65 -15.15
N GLY A 337 -9.21 16.67 -14.99
CA GLY A 337 -10.19 16.42 -16.07
C GLY A 337 -11.08 17.63 -16.40
N MET A 338 -12.10 17.40 -17.24
CA MET A 338 -13.10 18.42 -17.62
C MET A 338 -14.02 18.87 -16.47
N SER A 339 -13.92 18.24 -15.30
CA SER A 339 -14.66 18.60 -14.09
C SER A 339 -13.90 18.17 -12.85
N ALA A 340 -14.04 18.93 -11.77
CA ALA A 340 -13.51 18.54 -10.48
C ALA A 340 -14.25 17.31 -9.94
N GLU A 341 -13.51 16.36 -9.39
CA GLU A 341 -14.05 15.15 -8.77
C GLU A 341 -13.51 15.00 -7.34
N LEU A 342 -14.39 14.73 -6.37
CA LEU A 342 -13.95 14.17 -5.08
C LEU A 342 -13.66 12.69 -5.29
N GLN A 343 -12.41 12.28 -5.12
CA GLN A 343 -11.99 10.89 -5.27
C GLN A 343 -11.53 10.30 -3.95
N LEU A 344 -11.94 9.06 -3.69
CA LEU A 344 -11.43 8.18 -2.64
C LEU A 344 -10.71 7.03 -3.34
N LYS A 345 -9.48 6.68 -2.95
CA LYS A 345 -8.68 5.62 -3.61
C LYS A 345 -7.98 4.72 -2.61
N LEU A 346 -7.96 3.43 -2.89
CA LEU A 346 -7.07 2.44 -2.27
C LEU A 346 -5.75 2.34 -3.04
N PRO A 347 -4.68 1.88 -2.38
CA PRO A 347 -3.47 1.42 -3.06
C PRO A 347 -3.80 0.38 -4.11
N HIS A 348 -3.24 0.53 -5.31
CA HIS A 348 -3.41 -0.43 -6.39
C HIS A 348 -2.22 -1.37 -6.45
N ASP A 349 -2.46 -2.68 -6.35
CA ASP A 349 -1.42 -3.70 -6.52
C ASP A 349 -1.29 -4.06 -7.99
N HIS A 350 -0.24 -3.54 -8.64
CA HIS A 350 0.06 -3.80 -10.05
C HIS A 350 0.45 -5.26 -10.35
N THR A 351 0.76 -6.07 -9.32
CA THR A 351 1.11 -7.49 -9.48
C THR A 351 -0.12 -8.40 -9.53
N MET A 352 -1.31 -7.88 -9.22
CA MET A 352 -2.54 -8.67 -9.15
C MET A 352 -2.84 -9.50 -10.39
N PRO A 353 -2.69 -9.00 -11.64
CA PRO A 353 -2.99 -9.81 -12.82
C PRO A 353 -2.24 -11.15 -12.87
N GLY A 354 -0.96 -11.18 -12.44
CA GLY A 354 -0.18 -12.41 -12.35
C GLY A 354 -0.72 -13.36 -11.29
N LYS A 355 -0.98 -12.84 -10.08
CA LYS A 355 -1.49 -13.62 -8.94
C LYS A 355 -2.88 -14.23 -9.19
N LEU A 356 -3.71 -13.56 -9.99
CA LEU A 356 -5.03 -14.08 -10.37
C LEU A 356 -4.91 -15.32 -11.26
N MET A 357 -3.90 -15.35 -12.15
CA MET A 357 -3.64 -16.50 -13.03
C MET A 357 -3.06 -17.71 -12.31
N GLU A 358 -2.51 -17.53 -11.11
CA GLU A 358 -2.02 -18.61 -10.24
C GLU A 358 -3.15 -19.32 -9.47
N GLN A 359 -4.38 -18.80 -9.51
CA GLN A 359 -5.51 -19.41 -8.82
C GLN A 359 -5.87 -20.78 -9.43
N PRO A 360 -6.35 -21.75 -8.63
CA PRO A 360 -6.71 -23.07 -9.12
C PRO A 360 -7.70 -23.01 -10.29
N GLY A 361 -7.35 -23.67 -11.41
CA GLY A 361 -8.16 -23.73 -12.62
C GLY A 361 -7.98 -22.56 -13.60
N CYS A 362 -7.25 -21.51 -13.22
CA CYS A 362 -6.95 -20.41 -14.12
C CYS A 362 -5.84 -20.81 -15.11
N SER A 363 -6.11 -20.71 -16.42
CA SER A 363 -5.15 -20.99 -17.49
C SER A 363 -5.31 -20.02 -18.66
N ALA A 364 -4.18 -19.60 -19.23
CA ALA A 364 -4.20 -18.77 -20.44
C ALA A 364 -4.75 -19.54 -21.65
N ALA A 365 -4.51 -20.86 -21.71
CA ALA A 365 -5.04 -21.74 -22.74
C ALA A 365 -6.55 -21.94 -22.56
N PRO A 366 -7.36 -21.82 -23.62
CA PRO A 366 -8.74 -22.30 -23.60
C PRO A 366 -8.73 -23.81 -23.37
N ARG A 367 -9.55 -24.25 -22.41
CA ARG A 367 -9.81 -25.65 -22.11
C ARG A 367 -10.65 -26.25 -23.24
N LEU A 368 -10.24 -27.39 -23.79
CA LEU A 368 -10.86 -28.10 -24.93
C LEU A 368 -11.76 -29.27 -24.47
N ASP A 369 -12.00 -29.38 -23.16
CA ASP A 369 -12.87 -30.37 -22.53
C ASP A 369 -14.36 -30.14 -22.80
#